data_AF-A0AAU9PB05-F1
#
_entry.id   AF-A0AAU9PB05-F1
#
_cell.length_a   1.000
_cell.length_b   1.000
_cell.length_c   1.000
_cell.angle_alpha   90.00
_cell.angle_beta   90.00
_cell.angle_gamma   90.00
#
_symmetry.space_group_name_H-M   'P 1'
#
loop_
_entity.id
_entity.type
_entity.pdbx_description
1 polymer ?
#
loop_
_entity_poly.entity_id
_entity_poly.type
_entity_poly.pdbx_seq_one_letter_code
_entity_poly.pdbx_strand_id
1 'polypeptide(L)'
;MKNHLAGTKIDAFVCTMVDEATKELFKKLLRDFEENKSKAMDDECFEVESDGNGNGTVKSVFNKGKQKTLNQALKDREPVTRALCRVIYGEALPFNLVKSPLWKEALRLVGEYGKGLKLPSYHEARVTYLKKEMENKGLSQIFFVNSPSGTVFVKSIDTSSFAKDANKLFEMLNSIVEEIGEENVVQVVTDSASAYVLVGSKLEQERPRLYWSPCSAHLIDLILQDIGGGKTFKDTLDKAQKVTVYIYRHCVLLSMFRRFTGGQELTRAGVTRFATSFLTLKRFKELKHPI
;
A
#
# COMPACT_ATOMS: atom_id res chain seq x y z
N MET A 1 29.30 2.47 14.05
CA MET A 1 29.62 1.71 12.81
C MET A 1 30.38 0.45 13.26
N LYS A 2 30.04 -0.76 12.77
CA LYS A 2 30.52 -2.04 13.33
C LYS A 2 31.86 -2.49 12.71
N ASN A 3 32.93 -1.81 13.11
CA ASN A 3 34.30 -2.00 12.59
C ASN A 3 34.89 -3.39 12.86
N HIS A 4 34.34 -4.14 13.83
CA HIS A 4 34.77 -5.50 14.19
C HIS A 4 34.57 -6.56 13.09
N LEU A 5 33.64 -6.35 12.15
CA LEU A 5 33.41 -7.29 11.04
C LEU A 5 34.45 -7.16 9.91
N ALA A 6 35.15 -6.02 9.83
CA ALA A 6 36.17 -5.73 8.82
C ALA A 6 37.61 -5.90 9.34
N GLY A 7 37.79 -6.31 10.60
CA GLY A 7 39.11 -6.41 11.25
C GLY A 7 39.77 -5.06 11.55
N THR A 8 39.08 -3.96 11.27
CA THR A 8 39.53 -2.59 11.60
C THR A 8 39.15 -2.33 13.06
N LYS A 9 40.13 -2.22 13.95
CA LYS A 9 39.91 -2.10 15.41
C LYS A 9 39.08 -0.86 15.77
N ILE A 10 37.81 -1.05 16.15
CA ILE A 10 37.11 -0.31 17.24
C ILE A 10 36.03 -1.26 17.81
N ASP A 11 36.26 -1.74 19.04
CA ASP A 11 35.29 -2.33 20.01
C ASP A 11 34.57 -3.67 19.77
N ALA A 12 35.13 -4.64 19.02
CA ALA A 12 34.77 -6.06 19.22
C ALA A 12 35.81 -7.04 18.64
N PHE A 13 35.88 -8.25 19.20
CA PHE A 13 36.76 -9.33 18.75
C PHE A 13 36.35 -9.87 17.37
N VAL A 14 37.34 -10.28 16.57
CA VAL A 14 37.20 -10.75 15.18
C VAL A 14 36.56 -12.14 15.14
N CYS A 15 35.55 -12.33 14.28
CA CYS A 15 34.94 -13.64 14.06
C CYS A 15 35.88 -14.56 13.27
N THR A 16 36.25 -15.70 13.86
CA THR A 16 37.18 -16.69 13.27
C THR A 16 36.54 -17.64 12.26
N MET A 17 35.21 -17.63 12.13
CA MET A 17 34.43 -18.54 11.29
C MET A 17 34.14 -17.99 9.88
N VAL A 18 34.69 -16.81 9.54
CA VAL A 18 34.51 -16.18 8.22
C VAL A 18 35.82 -16.32 7.43
N ASP A 19 35.73 -16.85 6.22
CA ASP A 19 36.88 -17.02 5.33
C ASP A 19 37.43 -15.67 4.84
N GLU A 20 38.71 -15.65 4.45
CA GLU A 20 39.41 -14.41 4.06
C GLU A 20 38.85 -13.77 2.78
N ALA A 21 38.27 -14.56 1.86
CA ALA A 21 37.67 -14.02 0.65
C ALA A 21 36.40 -13.22 0.98
N THR A 22 35.59 -13.73 1.91
CA THR A 22 34.42 -13.01 2.44
C THR A 22 34.84 -11.72 3.17
N LYS A 23 35.91 -11.74 3.96
CA LYS A 23 36.42 -10.52 4.64
C LYS A 23 36.88 -9.45 3.67
N GLU A 24 37.61 -9.82 2.61
CA GLU A 24 38.09 -8.86 1.61
C GLU A 24 36.93 -8.27 0.79
N LEU A 25 35.91 -9.08 0.51
CA LEU A 25 34.66 -8.63 -0.11
C LEU A 25 33.96 -7.56 0.75
N PHE A 26 33.88 -7.76 2.06
CA PHE A 26 33.33 -6.77 2.99
C PHE A 26 34.12 -5.46 2.98
N LYS A 27 35.46 -5.52 2.96
CA LYS A 27 36.32 -4.33 2.88
C LYS A 27 36.12 -3.58 1.57
N LYS A 28 36.01 -4.30 0.44
CA LYS A 28 35.77 -3.69 -0.87
C LYS A 28 34.44 -2.94 -0.92
N LEU A 29 33.36 -3.55 -0.44
CA LEU A 29 32.04 -2.93 -0.44
C LEU A 29 31.92 -1.73 0.52
N LEU A 30 32.72 -1.68 1.59
CA LEU A 30 32.81 -0.50 2.45
C LEU A 30 33.47 0.67 1.69
N ARG A 31 34.55 0.41 0.95
CA ARG A 31 35.21 1.41 0.08
C ARG A 31 34.26 1.91 -1.02
N ASP A 32 33.58 0.99 -1.71
CA ASP A 32 32.62 1.32 -2.78
C ASP A 32 31.44 2.17 -2.26
N PHE A 33 31.06 2.02 -0.99
CA PHE A 33 30.00 2.81 -0.36
C PHE A 33 30.46 4.22 0.03
N GLU A 34 31.70 4.37 0.49
CA GLU A 34 32.32 5.67 0.77
C GLU A 34 32.53 6.48 -0.52
N GLU A 35 32.91 5.82 -1.62
CA GLU A 35 33.11 6.44 -2.94
C GLU A 35 31.81 6.85 -3.65
N ASN A 36 30.69 6.15 -3.42
CA ASN A 36 29.40 6.46 -4.06
C ASN A 36 28.55 7.49 -3.30
N LYS A 37 28.95 7.88 -2.08
CA LYS A 37 28.28 8.93 -1.30
C LYS A 37 28.40 10.32 -1.95
N SER A 38 29.40 10.53 -2.82
CA SER A 38 29.66 11.80 -3.52
C SER A 38 29.04 11.88 -4.93
N LYS A 39 28.46 10.81 -5.47
CA LYS A 39 27.93 10.73 -6.86
C LYS A 39 26.40 10.70 -6.99
N ALA A 40 25.66 10.88 -5.90
CA ALA A 40 24.18 10.86 -5.92
C ALA A 40 23.52 12.25 -6.14
N MET A 41 24.31 13.26 -6.50
CA MET A 41 23.86 14.57 -6.96
C MET A 41 24.46 14.77 -8.33
N ASP A 42 23.75 14.34 -9.38
CA ASP A 42 23.72 14.87 -10.75
C ASP A 42 23.31 13.77 -11.74
N ASP A 43 22.54 14.19 -12.75
CA ASP A 43 22.03 13.46 -13.94
C ASP A 43 20.73 12.62 -13.77
N GLU A 44 19.66 12.80 -14.55
CA GLU A 44 19.56 13.31 -15.94
C GLU A 44 18.15 13.84 -16.28
N CYS A 45 18.09 14.95 -17.03
CA CYS A 45 16.90 15.56 -17.63
C CYS A 45 16.89 15.23 -19.14
N PHE A 46 15.73 14.87 -19.70
CA PHE A 46 15.57 14.71 -21.15
C PHE A 46 14.67 15.84 -21.68
N GLU A 47 15.21 16.66 -22.56
CA GLU A 47 14.49 17.68 -23.34
C GLU A 47 13.86 17.05 -24.60
N VAL A 48 12.67 17.52 -24.98
CA VAL A 48 12.12 17.36 -26.33
C VAL A 48 11.58 18.70 -26.78
N GLU A 49 12.10 19.16 -27.92
CA GLU A 49 11.77 20.41 -28.61
C GLU A 49 10.30 20.49 -29.03
N SER A 50 9.75 21.70 -29.09
CA SER A 50 8.44 21.97 -29.69
C SER A 50 8.55 23.06 -30.75
N ASP A 51 8.34 22.65 -32.01
CA ASP A 51 8.10 23.56 -33.13
C ASP A 51 6.71 24.18 -33.00
N GLY A 52 6.68 25.49 -32.81
CA GLY A 52 5.49 26.30 -32.91
C GLY A 52 5.27 26.76 -34.36
N ASN A 53 4.09 26.48 -34.92
CA ASN A 53 3.53 27.39 -35.90
C ASN A 53 2.01 27.45 -35.78
N GLY A 54 1.54 28.60 -35.30
CA GLY A 54 0.13 28.94 -35.28
C GLY A 54 -0.29 29.46 -36.64
N ASN A 55 -1.47 29.06 -37.09
CA ASN A 55 -2.23 29.89 -38.02
C ASN A 55 -3.71 29.77 -37.68
N GLY A 56 -4.23 30.87 -37.13
CA GLY A 56 -5.63 31.01 -36.77
C GLY A 56 -6.51 31.25 -37.99
N THR A 57 -7.77 30.83 -37.88
CA THR A 57 -8.84 31.43 -38.67
C THR A 57 -10.01 31.68 -37.73
N VAL A 58 -10.19 32.94 -37.34
CA VAL A 58 -11.33 33.38 -36.53
C VAL A 58 -12.56 33.42 -37.45
N LYS A 59 -13.52 32.51 -37.22
CA LYS A 59 -14.88 32.66 -37.76
C LYS A 59 -15.83 33.11 -36.64
N SER A 60 -16.34 34.32 -36.80
CA SER A 60 -17.47 34.91 -36.09
C SER A 60 -18.72 34.06 -36.25
N VAL A 61 -19.39 33.71 -35.15
CA VAL A 61 -20.86 33.59 -35.10
C VAL A 61 -21.34 33.97 -33.69
N PHE A 62 -21.84 35.19 -33.54
CA PHE A 62 -22.71 35.57 -32.43
C PHE A 62 -23.95 34.67 -32.46
N ASN A 63 -24.22 33.94 -31.37
CA ASN A 63 -25.52 33.32 -31.16
C ASN A 63 -26.08 33.71 -29.79
N LYS A 64 -27.35 34.12 -29.80
CA LYS A 64 -28.10 34.67 -28.66
C LYS A 64 -28.34 33.57 -27.60
N GLY A 65 -27.69 33.67 -26.45
CA GLY A 65 -28.02 32.86 -25.27
C GLY A 65 -26.90 32.81 -24.23
N LYS A 66 -27.18 33.36 -23.04
CA LYS A 66 -26.32 33.48 -21.83
C LYS A 66 -24.90 34.00 -22.11
N GLN A 67 -24.59 35.19 -21.57
CA GLN A 67 -23.24 35.75 -21.59
C GLN A 67 -22.25 34.72 -21.00
N LYS A 68 -21.49 34.07 -21.88
CA LYS A 68 -20.42 33.14 -21.49
C LYS A 68 -19.24 33.96 -21.01
N THR A 69 -18.61 33.55 -19.92
CA THR A 69 -17.34 34.16 -19.51
C THR A 69 -16.29 33.90 -20.60
N LEU A 70 -15.30 34.79 -20.76
CA LEU A 70 -14.26 34.65 -21.78
C LEU A 70 -13.56 33.27 -21.72
N ASN A 71 -13.39 32.72 -20.51
CA ASN A 71 -12.90 31.36 -20.28
C ASN A 71 -13.83 30.25 -20.82
N GLN A 72 -15.16 30.41 -20.72
CA GLN A 72 -16.14 29.47 -21.28
C GLN A 72 -16.26 29.57 -22.81
N ALA A 73 -15.88 30.70 -23.39
CA ALA A 73 -15.87 30.90 -24.84
C ALA A 73 -14.58 30.36 -25.51
N LEU A 74 -13.46 30.32 -24.77
CA LEU A 74 -12.14 29.90 -25.28
C LEU A 74 -11.78 28.44 -24.96
N LYS A 75 -12.33 27.85 -23.89
CA LYS A 75 -11.97 26.49 -23.45
C LYS A 75 -13.11 25.53 -23.73
N ASP A 76 -12.87 24.60 -24.66
CA ASP A 76 -13.78 23.50 -24.91
C ASP A 76 -13.75 22.48 -23.76
N ARG A 77 -14.90 22.33 -23.10
CA ARG A 77 -15.08 21.40 -21.97
C ARG A 77 -15.37 19.97 -22.44
N GLU A 78 -15.80 19.78 -23.68
CA GLU A 78 -16.26 18.48 -24.17
C GLU A 78 -15.16 17.41 -24.16
N PRO A 79 -13.92 17.65 -24.64
CA PRO A 79 -12.87 16.63 -24.65
C PRO A 79 -12.51 16.14 -23.25
N VAL A 80 -12.41 17.08 -22.28
CA VAL A 80 -12.12 16.76 -20.88
C VAL A 80 -13.26 15.93 -20.28
N THR A 81 -14.51 16.36 -20.47
CA THR A 81 -15.69 15.65 -19.94
C THR A 81 -15.77 14.24 -20.51
N ARG A 82 -15.55 14.09 -21.82
CA ARG A 82 -15.53 12.80 -22.51
C ARG A 82 -14.43 11.88 -21.98
N ALA A 83 -13.22 12.41 -21.75
CA ALA A 83 -12.12 11.64 -21.18
C ALA A 83 -12.44 11.14 -19.77
N LEU A 84 -13.00 11.99 -18.90
CA LEU A 84 -13.41 11.60 -17.55
C LEU A 84 -14.50 10.51 -17.58
N CYS A 85 -15.51 10.65 -18.43
CA CYS A 85 -16.56 9.63 -18.59
C CYS A 85 -16.01 8.31 -19.14
N ARG A 86 -15.02 8.35 -20.04
CA ARG A 86 -14.35 7.15 -20.55
C ARG A 86 -13.62 6.39 -19.45
N VAL A 87 -12.94 7.07 -18.54
CA VAL A 87 -12.29 6.44 -17.39
C VAL A 87 -13.32 5.79 -16.47
N ILE A 88 -14.43 6.51 -16.18
CA ILE A 88 -15.50 5.95 -15.35
C ILE A 88 -16.07 4.66 -15.96
N TYR A 89 -16.33 4.67 -17.26
CA TYR A 89 -16.86 3.50 -17.97
C TYR A 89 -15.83 2.37 -18.10
N GLY A 90 -14.60 2.67 -18.52
CA GLY A 90 -13.55 1.69 -18.81
C GLY A 90 -12.98 1.00 -17.58
N GLU A 91 -12.86 1.73 -16.46
CA GLU A 91 -12.31 1.22 -15.20
C GLU A 91 -13.41 0.84 -14.19
N ALA A 92 -14.67 0.76 -14.64
CA ALA A 92 -15.84 0.42 -13.84
C ALA A 92 -15.97 1.24 -12.53
N LEU A 93 -15.68 2.55 -12.59
CA LEU A 93 -15.82 3.41 -11.43
C LEU A 93 -17.29 3.76 -11.16
N PRO A 94 -17.72 3.90 -9.89
CA PRO A 94 -19.09 4.29 -9.57
C PRO A 94 -19.45 5.66 -10.16
N PHE A 95 -20.62 5.79 -10.81
CA PHE A 95 -21.07 7.07 -11.36
C PHE A 95 -21.19 8.20 -10.32
N ASN A 96 -21.48 7.85 -9.06
CA ASN A 96 -21.52 8.81 -7.96
C ASN A 96 -20.18 9.49 -7.67
N LEU A 97 -19.06 8.98 -8.23
CA LEU A 97 -17.73 9.59 -8.12
C LEU A 97 -17.74 11.06 -8.56
N VAL A 98 -18.51 11.45 -9.58
CA VAL A 98 -18.57 12.84 -10.07
C VAL A 98 -19.15 13.83 -9.04
N LYS A 99 -19.88 13.33 -8.03
CA LYS A 99 -20.42 14.14 -6.94
C LYS A 99 -19.46 14.25 -5.76
N SER A 100 -18.46 13.36 -5.68
CA SER A 100 -17.50 13.29 -4.57
C SER A 100 -16.71 14.60 -4.42
N PRO A 101 -16.62 15.18 -3.21
CA PRO A 101 -15.74 16.32 -2.93
C PRO A 101 -14.27 16.01 -3.26
N LEU A 102 -13.81 14.78 -3.00
CA LEU A 102 -12.44 14.35 -3.28
C LEU A 102 -12.15 14.34 -4.78
N TRP A 103 -13.13 13.91 -5.59
CA TRP A 103 -13.00 13.92 -7.06
C TRP A 103 -12.92 15.34 -7.61
N LYS A 104 -13.76 16.24 -7.11
CA LYS A 104 -13.75 17.66 -7.49
C LYS A 104 -12.42 18.32 -7.13
N GLU A 105 -11.91 18.02 -5.93
CA GLU A 105 -10.64 18.55 -5.44
C GLU A 105 -9.46 18.04 -6.26
N ALA A 106 -9.41 16.75 -6.57
CA ALA A 106 -8.37 16.17 -7.43
C ALA A 106 -8.33 16.84 -8.81
N LEU A 107 -9.48 17.01 -9.46
CA LEU A 107 -9.56 17.68 -10.76
C LEU A 107 -9.19 19.17 -10.70
N ARG A 108 -9.52 19.85 -9.59
CA ARG A 108 -9.09 21.24 -9.33
C ARG A 108 -7.56 21.32 -9.28
N LEU A 109 -6.93 20.48 -8.46
CA LEU A 109 -5.46 20.44 -8.31
C LEU A 109 -4.74 20.08 -9.62
N VAL A 110 -5.27 19.13 -10.38
CA VAL A 110 -4.74 18.81 -11.73
C VAL A 110 -4.85 20.03 -12.65
N GLY A 111 -5.98 20.73 -12.62
CA GLY A 111 -6.19 21.95 -13.38
C GLY A 111 -5.27 23.10 -12.99
N GLU A 112 -4.95 23.24 -11.70
CA GLU A 112 -4.02 24.24 -11.16
C GLU A 112 -2.57 23.94 -11.48
N TYR A 113 -2.17 22.67 -11.47
CA TYR A 113 -0.83 22.26 -11.90
C TYR A 113 -0.61 22.56 -13.39
N GLY A 114 -1.61 22.26 -14.23
CA GLY A 114 -1.57 22.55 -15.66
C GLY A 114 -0.82 21.52 -16.50
N LYS A 115 -0.32 21.94 -17.66
CA LYS A 115 0.38 21.05 -18.62
C LYS A 115 1.72 20.59 -18.04
N GLY A 116 2.07 19.33 -18.27
CA GLY A 116 3.34 18.75 -17.81
C GLY A 116 3.26 17.95 -16.51
N LEU A 117 2.05 17.79 -15.94
CA LEU A 117 1.85 16.88 -14.79
C LEU A 117 2.27 15.46 -15.19
N LYS A 118 3.34 14.96 -14.57
CA LYS A 118 3.67 13.55 -14.61
C LYS A 118 2.70 12.81 -13.69
N LEU A 119 1.96 11.87 -14.27
CA LEU A 119 1.09 11.00 -13.49
C LEU A 119 1.92 10.17 -12.50
N PRO A 120 1.37 9.86 -11.31
CA PRO A 120 2.08 9.02 -10.36
C PRO A 120 2.31 7.63 -10.96
N SER A 121 3.52 7.10 -10.77
CA SER A 121 3.79 5.70 -11.12
C SER A 121 2.99 4.73 -10.24
N TYR A 122 2.85 3.48 -10.69
CA TYR A 122 2.21 2.43 -9.88
C TYR A 122 2.89 2.27 -8.51
N HIS A 123 4.22 2.41 -8.46
CA HIS A 123 4.98 2.32 -7.22
C HIS A 123 4.69 3.50 -6.28
N GLU A 124 4.73 4.73 -6.79
CA GLU A 124 4.44 5.94 -5.99
C GLU A 124 3.01 5.93 -5.45
N ALA A 125 2.04 5.57 -6.29
CA ALA A 125 0.65 5.45 -5.87
C ALA A 125 0.51 4.43 -4.73
N ARG A 126 0.98 3.20 -4.93
CA ARG A 126 0.80 2.10 -3.97
C ARG A 126 1.62 2.25 -2.69
N VAL A 127 2.89 2.60 -2.80
CA VAL A 127 3.87 2.49 -1.70
C VAL A 127 4.06 3.81 -0.96
N THR A 128 3.90 4.94 -1.65
CA THR A 128 4.15 6.26 -1.07
C THR A 128 2.85 6.96 -0.70
N TYR A 129 2.03 7.30 -1.68
CA TYR A 129 0.89 8.19 -1.47
C TYR A 129 -0.31 7.50 -0.83
N LEU A 130 -0.68 6.28 -1.27
CA LEU A 130 -1.75 5.54 -0.61
C LEU A 130 -1.40 5.16 0.84
N LYS A 131 -0.13 4.83 1.13
CA LYS A 131 0.30 4.60 2.51
C LYS A 131 0.19 5.86 3.36
N LYS A 132 0.66 7.01 2.86
CA LYS A 132 0.51 8.30 3.54
C LYS A 132 -0.96 8.64 3.78
N GLU A 133 -1.84 8.39 2.82
CA GLU A 133 -3.29 8.58 2.99
C GLU A 133 -3.87 7.64 4.06
N MET A 134 -3.44 6.38 4.10
CA MET A 134 -3.85 5.44 5.16
C MET A 134 -3.31 5.85 6.54
N GLU A 135 -2.08 6.35 6.61
CA GLU A 135 -1.45 6.84 7.85
C GLU A 135 -2.12 8.13 8.34
N ASN A 136 -2.49 9.03 7.43
CA ASN A 136 -3.22 10.27 7.73
C ASN A 136 -4.67 10.02 8.16
N LYS A 137 -5.32 8.95 7.66
CA LYS A 137 -6.73 8.62 7.94
C LYS A 137 -6.96 7.71 9.16
N GLY A 138 -5.96 7.51 10.02
CA GLY A 138 -6.10 6.71 11.23
C GLY A 138 -6.62 5.28 10.96
N LEU A 139 -7.31 4.69 11.95
CA LEU A 139 -7.91 3.35 11.83
C LEU A 139 -9.14 3.39 10.91
N SER A 140 -8.93 3.29 9.60
CA SER A 140 -10.02 3.20 8.63
C SER A 140 -10.49 1.76 8.41
N GLN A 141 -11.79 1.50 8.62
CA GLN A 141 -12.42 0.23 8.30
C GLN A 141 -12.85 0.21 6.83
N ILE A 142 -12.39 -0.79 6.09
CA ILE A 142 -12.63 -0.93 4.64
C ILE A 142 -13.74 -1.98 4.43
N PHE A 143 -14.76 -1.62 3.66
CA PHE A 143 -15.89 -2.48 3.36
C PHE A 143 -15.83 -3.01 1.93
N PHE A 144 -15.89 -4.33 1.82
CA PHE A 144 -16.05 -5.05 0.57
C PHE A 144 -17.33 -5.87 0.62
N VAL A 145 -18.02 -5.95 -0.52
CA VAL A 145 -19.13 -6.87 -0.73
C VAL A 145 -18.68 -7.94 -1.70
N ASN A 146 -18.97 -9.20 -1.37
CA ASN A 146 -18.65 -10.33 -2.23
C ASN A 146 -19.93 -11.00 -2.72
N SER A 147 -19.95 -11.35 -4.00
CA SER A 147 -21.06 -12.04 -4.66
C SER A 147 -20.52 -13.04 -5.69
N PRO A 148 -21.36 -13.89 -6.31
CA PRO A 148 -20.93 -14.74 -7.42
C PRO A 148 -20.32 -13.96 -8.60
N SER A 149 -20.64 -12.66 -8.74
CA SER A 149 -20.07 -11.78 -9.76
C SER A 149 -18.69 -11.22 -9.39
N GLY A 150 -18.22 -11.48 -8.17
CA GLY A 150 -16.94 -11.02 -7.64
C GLY A 150 -17.08 -10.07 -6.45
N THR A 151 -15.94 -9.52 -6.05
CA THR A 151 -15.80 -8.62 -4.90
C THR A 151 -15.78 -7.15 -5.35
N VAL A 152 -16.57 -6.31 -4.69
CA VAL A 152 -16.68 -4.87 -4.95
C VAL A 152 -16.32 -4.10 -3.69
N PHE A 153 -15.49 -3.07 -3.83
CA PHE A 153 -15.25 -2.10 -2.77
C PHE A 153 -16.49 -1.20 -2.62
N VAL A 154 -17.04 -1.12 -1.41
CA VAL A 154 -18.20 -0.26 -1.12
C VAL A 154 -17.72 1.12 -0.68
N LYS A 155 -17.05 1.18 0.47
CA LYS A 155 -16.51 2.42 1.04
C LYS A 155 -15.50 2.11 2.15
N SER A 156 -14.84 3.17 2.63
CA SER A 156 -13.97 3.15 3.80
C SER A 156 -14.49 4.17 4.80
N ILE A 157 -14.53 3.81 6.07
CA ILE A 157 -14.97 4.69 7.17
C ILE A 157 -13.81 4.85 8.14
N ASP A 158 -13.46 6.10 8.49
CA ASP A 158 -12.51 6.35 9.57
C ASP A 158 -13.19 6.02 10.90
N THR A 159 -12.65 5.03 11.60
CA THR A 159 -13.11 4.55 12.90
C THR A 159 -12.16 4.93 14.03
N SER A 160 -11.12 5.73 13.77
CA SER A 160 -10.09 6.09 14.76
C SER A 160 -10.66 6.61 16.08
N SER A 161 -11.74 7.38 16.02
CA SER A 161 -12.40 7.97 17.19
C SER A 161 -13.33 7.01 17.97
N PHE A 162 -13.65 5.84 17.41
CA PHE A 162 -14.61 4.90 18.01
C PHE A 162 -14.27 3.40 17.82
N ALA A 163 -13.07 3.05 17.38
CA ALA A 163 -12.66 1.68 17.08
C ALA A 163 -12.76 0.69 18.26
N LYS A 164 -12.94 1.19 19.49
CA LYS A 164 -13.12 0.38 20.71
C LYS A 164 -14.55 0.43 21.25
N ASP A 165 -15.44 1.20 20.64
CA ASP A 165 -16.82 1.38 21.06
C ASP A 165 -17.73 0.44 20.27
N ALA A 166 -18.15 -0.65 20.91
CA ALA A 166 -18.98 -1.67 20.28
C ALA A 166 -20.32 -1.11 19.78
N ASN A 167 -20.91 -0.10 20.43
CA ASN A 167 -22.19 0.45 19.97
C ASN A 167 -22.02 1.24 18.67
N LYS A 168 -20.98 2.08 18.58
CA LYS A 168 -20.69 2.83 17.36
C LYS A 168 -20.25 1.92 16.21
N LEU A 169 -19.48 0.88 16.51
CA LEU A 169 -19.14 -0.15 15.51
C LEU A 169 -20.39 -0.88 15.01
N PHE A 170 -21.33 -1.18 15.92
CA PHE A 170 -22.61 -1.77 15.54
C PHE A 170 -23.43 -0.85 14.63
N GLU A 171 -23.62 0.42 15.01
CA GLU A 171 -24.32 1.40 14.17
C GLU A 171 -23.67 1.52 12.78
N MET A 172 -22.33 1.53 12.73
CA MET A 172 -21.59 1.53 11.48
C MET A 172 -21.93 0.28 10.64
N LEU A 173 -21.76 -0.93 11.16
CA LEU A 173 -22.05 -2.16 10.40
C LEU A 173 -23.53 -2.23 9.98
N ASN A 174 -24.43 -1.85 10.88
CA ASN A 174 -25.86 -1.84 10.62
C ASN A 174 -26.21 -0.91 9.45
N SER A 175 -25.61 0.30 9.40
CA SER A 175 -25.80 1.23 8.28
C SER A 175 -25.30 0.68 6.94
N ILE A 176 -24.25 -0.15 6.94
CA ILE A 176 -23.76 -0.81 5.71
C ILE A 176 -24.77 -1.85 5.22
N VAL A 177 -25.32 -2.66 6.13
CA VAL A 177 -26.34 -3.66 5.79
C VAL A 177 -27.59 -2.97 5.22
N GLU A 178 -28.01 -1.86 5.82
CA GLU A 178 -29.15 -1.06 5.32
C GLU A 178 -28.89 -0.45 3.94
N GLU A 179 -27.67 0.07 3.69
CA GLU A 179 -27.29 0.63 2.40
C GLU A 179 -27.29 -0.42 1.28
N ILE A 180 -26.88 -1.67 1.59
CA ILE A 180 -26.88 -2.78 0.63
C ILE A 180 -28.28 -3.39 0.46
N GLY A 181 -29.14 -3.26 1.48
CA GLY A 181 -30.41 -3.97 1.60
C GLY A 181 -30.23 -5.30 2.31
N GLU A 182 -30.93 -5.50 3.43
CA GLU A 182 -30.81 -6.69 4.26
C GLU A 182 -31.09 -7.98 3.48
N GLU A 183 -32.03 -7.94 2.54
CA GLU A 183 -32.37 -9.06 1.67
C GLU A 183 -31.22 -9.53 0.76
N ASN A 184 -30.22 -8.68 0.55
CA ASN A 184 -29.04 -8.96 -0.27
C ASN A 184 -27.83 -9.40 0.58
N VAL A 185 -27.94 -9.38 1.91
CA VAL A 185 -26.84 -9.70 2.84
C VAL A 185 -27.10 -11.02 3.55
N VAL A 186 -26.28 -12.02 3.23
CA VAL A 186 -26.34 -13.34 3.88
C VAL A 186 -25.39 -13.43 5.07
N GLN A 187 -24.23 -12.76 4.99
CA GLN A 187 -23.15 -12.90 5.97
C GLN A 187 -22.38 -11.60 6.16
N VAL A 188 -22.03 -11.30 7.41
CA VAL A 188 -21.05 -10.25 7.75
C VAL A 188 -19.80 -10.90 8.32
N VAL A 189 -18.64 -10.55 7.75
CA VAL A 189 -17.34 -11.10 8.15
C VAL A 189 -16.44 -9.98 8.67
N THR A 190 -15.99 -10.07 9.93
CA THR A 190 -15.06 -9.11 10.56
C THR A 190 -13.93 -9.87 11.25
N ASP A 191 -12.92 -9.19 11.81
CA ASP A 191 -11.95 -9.88 12.68
C ASP A 191 -12.60 -10.39 13.98
N SER A 192 -11.85 -11.20 14.73
CA SER A 192 -12.33 -11.80 15.98
C SER A 192 -11.94 -10.99 17.23
N ALA A 193 -11.65 -9.69 17.09
CA ALA A 193 -11.45 -8.84 18.26
C ALA A 193 -12.73 -8.79 19.10
N SER A 194 -12.58 -8.66 20.43
CA SER A 194 -13.70 -8.74 21.37
C SER A 194 -14.84 -7.77 21.05
N ALA A 195 -14.52 -6.56 20.59
CA ALA A 195 -15.52 -5.57 20.17
C ALA A 195 -16.37 -6.09 18.99
N TYR A 196 -15.74 -6.70 17.99
CA TYR A 196 -16.43 -7.24 16.82
C TYR A 196 -17.21 -8.51 17.10
N VAL A 197 -16.77 -9.32 18.06
CA VAL A 197 -17.56 -10.46 18.57
C VAL A 197 -18.89 -9.96 19.16
N LEU A 198 -18.85 -8.93 20.02
CA LEU A 198 -20.06 -8.35 20.63
C LEU A 198 -20.98 -7.73 19.58
N VAL A 199 -20.41 -6.97 18.63
CA VAL A 199 -21.13 -6.37 17.52
C VAL A 199 -21.78 -7.43 16.64
N GLY A 200 -21.04 -8.49 16.30
CA GLY A 200 -21.51 -9.60 15.50
C GLY A 200 -22.70 -10.31 16.14
N SER A 201 -22.58 -10.68 17.42
CA SER A 201 -23.69 -11.28 18.17
C SER A 201 -24.92 -10.38 18.23
N LYS A 202 -24.74 -9.07 18.39
CA LYS A 202 -25.86 -8.12 18.37
C LYS A 202 -26.51 -8.03 16.98
N LEU A 203 -25.73 -8.08 15.91
CA LEU A 203 -26.22 -8.04 14.53
C LEU A 203 -27.06 -9.27 14.19
N GLU A 204 -26.63 -10.46 14.63
CA GLU A 204 -27.40 -11.70 14.48
C GLU A 204 -28.72 -11.66 15.27
N GLN A 205 -28.73 -11.04 16.45
CA GLN A 205 -29.93 -10.87 17.25
C GLN A 205 -30.95 -9.93 16.59
N GLU A 206 -30.49 -8.81 16.03
CA GLU A 206 -31.39 -7.83 15.39
C GLU A 206 -31.85 -8.27 14.00
N ARG A 207 -31.08 -9.12 13.30
CA ARG A 207 -31.35 -9.51 11.91
C ARG A 207 -31.28 -11.03 11.73
N PRO A 208 -32.37 -11.77 11.99
CA PRO A 208 -32.37 -13.25 12.02
C PRO A 208 -32.03 -13.95 10.70
N ARG A 209 -32.03 -13.22 9.57
CA ARG A 209 -31.74 -13.77 8.23
C ARG A 209 -30.27 -13.71 7.85
N LEU A 210 -29.46 -12.95 8.58
CA LEU A 210 -28.03 -12.85 8.38
C LEU A 210 -27.29 -13.49 9.55
N TYR A 211 -26.09 -13.98 9.29
CA TYR A 211 -25.18 -14.44 10.33
C TYR A 211 -23.85 -13.68 10.29
N TRP A 212 -23.19 -13.66 11.43
CA TRP A 212 -21.87 -13.09 11.59
C TRP A 212 -20.84 -14.21 11.75
N SER A 213 -19.64 -14.00 11.21
CA SER A 213 -18.54 -14.93 11.45
C SER A 213 -17.20 -14.21 11.54
N PRO A 214 -16.27 -14.69 12.39
CA PRO A 214 -14.91 -14.18 12.39
C PRO A 214 -14.18 -14.53 11.09
N CYS A 215 -13.30 -13.62 10.66
CA CYS A 215 -12.50 -13.74 9.46
C CYS A 215 -11.54 -14.93 9.56
N SER A 216 -11.69 -15.90 8.65
CA SER A 216 -10.85 -17.10 8.63
C SER A 216 -9.35 -16.76 8.48
N ALA A 217 -9.01 -15.72 7.71
CA ALA A 217 -7.62 -15.29 7.58
C ALA A 217 -7.06 -14.80 8.93
N HIS A 218 -7.87 -14.08 9.72
CA HIS A 218 -7.47 -13.66 11.05
C HIS A 218 -7.35 -14.84 12.02
N LEU A 219 -8.27 -15.81 11.96
CA LEU A 219 -8.17 -17.03 12.76
C LEU A 219 -6.90 -17.84 12.44
N ILE A 220 -6.55 -17.98 11.15
CA ILE A 220 -5.30 -18.63 10.74
C ILE A 220 -4.10 -17.83 11.29
N ASP A 221 -4.15 -16.50 11.28
CA ASP A 221 -3.10 -15.66 11.86
C ASP A 221 -2.92 -15.92 13.36
N LEU A 222 -4.01 -16.07 14.12
CA LEU A 222 -3.98 -16.42 15.54
C LEU A 222 -3.44 -17.84 15.78
N ILE A 223 -3.84 -18.82 14.97
CA ILE A 223 -3.28 -20.19 15.05
C ILE A 223 -1.76 -20.15 14.83
N LEU A 224 -1.31 -19.40 13.82
CA LEU A 224 0.12 -19.23 13.56
C LEU A 224 0.83 -18.47 14.68
N GLN A 225 0.16 -17.51 15.32
CA GLN A 225 0.67 -16.83 16.52
C GLN A 225 0.93 -17.82 17.65
N ASP A 226 -0.04 -18.68 17.94
CA ASP A 226 0.06 -19.66 19.02
C ASP A 226 1.15 -20.70 18.74
N ILE A 227 1.22 -21.21 17.51
CA ILE A 227 2.29 -22.11 17.08
C ILE A 227 3.65 -21.42 17.22
N GLY A 228 3.77 -20.17 16.75
CA GLY A 228 5.01 -19.41 16.81
C GLY A 228 5.45 -19.02 18.23
N GLY A 229 4.49 -18.84 19.14
CA GLY A 229 4.74 -18.57 20.56
C GLY A 229 5.20 -19.79 21.36
N GLY A 230 5.00 -21.00 20.83
CA GLY A 230 5.46 -22.25 21.45
C GLY A 230 6.98 -22.30 21.62
N LYS A 231 7.45 -22.94 22.72
CA LYS A 231 8.88 -23.06 23.06
C LYS A 231 9.74 -23.55 21.91
N THR A 232 9.21 -24.45 21.08
CA THR A 232 9.91 -25.05 19.93
C THR A 232 10.25 -24.02 18.84
N PHE A 233 9.36 -23.05 18.58
CA PHE A 233 9.48 -22.14 17.43
C PHE A 233 9.89 -20.73 17.82
N LYS A 234 9.59 -20.29 19.04
CA LYS A 234 9.79 -18.91 19.51
C LYS A 234 11.21 -18.42 19.30
N ASP A 235 12.20 -19.16 19.80
CA ASP A 235 13.61 -18.77 19.69
C ASP A 235 14.08 -18.66 18.23
N THR A 236 13.60 -19.56 17.37
CA THR A 236 13.94 -19.57 15.95
C THR A 236 13.32 -18.39 15.23
N LEU A 237 12.05 -18.09 15.52
CA LEU A 237 11.33 -16.95 14.97
C LEU A 237 11.96 -15.61 15.41
N ASP A 238 12.28 -15.48 16.69
CA ASP A 238 12.93 -14.28 17.24
C ASP A 238 14.30 -14.03 16.59
N LYS A 239 15.10 -15.09 16.42
CA LYS A 239 16.40 -15.01 15.71
C LYS A 239 16.21 -14.62 14.26
N ALA A 240 15.27 -15.25 13.55
CA ALA A 240 15.01 -14.95 12.15
C ALA A 240 14.53 -13.51 11.95
N GLN A 241 13.66 -13.00 12.83
CA GLN A 241 13.25 -11.59 12.82
C GLN A 241 14.43 -10.66 13.06
N LYS A 242 15.29 -10.94 14.05
CA LYS A 242 16.49 -10.15 14.31
C LYS A 242 17.44 -10.10 13.11
N VAL A 243 17.70 -11.25 12.48
CA VAL A 243 18.55 -11.35 11.28
C VAL A 243 17.93 -10.58 10.11
N THR A 244 16.62 -10.74 9.88
CA THR A 244 15.90 -10.02 8.84
C THR A 244 16.00 -8.51 9.06
N VAL A 245 15.62 -8.03 10.24
CA VAL A 245 15.71 -6.60 10.60
C VAL A 245 17.13 -6.08 10.44
N TYR A 246 18.14 -6.85 10.83
CA TYR A 246 19.54 -6.47 10.67
C TYR A 246 19.92 -6.30 9.19
N ILE A 247 19.59 -7.26 8.32
CA ILE A 247 19.87 -7.17 6.87
C ILE A 247 19.21 -5.95 6.25
N TYR A 248 17.92 -5.74 6.47
CA TYR A 248 17.19 -4.63 5.85
C TYR A 248 17.53 -3.25 6.43
N ARG A 249 18.03 -3.16 7.67
CA ARG A 249 18.48 -1.89 8.27
C ARG A 249 19.86 -1.44 7.80
N HIS A 250 20.65 -2.33 7.18
CA HIS A 250 22.01 -2.03 6.75
C HIS A 250 22.10 -2.09 5.22
N CYS A 251 22.08 -0.93 4.56
CA CYS A 251 22.06 -0.80 3.10
C CYS A 251 23.14 -1.63 2.39
N VAL A 252 24.39 -1.60 2.87
CA VAL A 252 25.50 -2.39 2.30
C VAL A 252 25.22 -3.89 2.40
N LEU A 253 24.71 -4.34 3.54
CA LEU A 253 24.40 -5.76 3.78
C LEU A 253 23.20 -6.21 2.94
N LEU A 254 22.18 -5.35 2.77
CA LEU A 254 21.05 -5.61 1.89
C LEU A 254 21.50 -5.73 0.43
N SER A 255 22.38 -4.82 -0.04
CA SER A 255 22.95 -4.88 -1.39
C SER A 255 23.75 -6.17 -1.62
N MET A 256 24.59 -6.55 -0.64
CA MET A 256 25.30 -7.84 -0.68
C MET A 256 24.35 -9.02 -0.75
N PHE A 257 23.35 -9.04 0.15
CA PHE A 257 22.37 -10.10 0.24
C PHE A 257 21.68 -10.30 -1.11
N ARG A 258 21.14 -9.23 -1.71
CA ARG A 258 20.52 -9.26 -3.04
C ARG A 258 21.48 -9.75 -4.12
N ARG A 259 22.74 -9.36 -4.09
CA ARG A 259 23.72 -9.85 -5.07
C ARG A 259 23.93 -11.36 -4.97
N PHE A 260 24.02 -11.90 -3.76
CA PHE A 260 24.21 -13.34 -3.53
C PHE A 260 22.96 -14.17 -3.79
N THR A 261 21.77 -13.60 -3.59
CA THR A 261 20.49 -14.30 -3.79
C THR A 261 19.87 -14.05 -5.16
N GLY A 262 20.59 -13.42 -6.10
CA GLY A 262 20.06 -13.09 -7.42
C GLY A 262 18.85 -12.14 -7.39
N GLY A 263 18.84 -11.22 -6.42
CA GLY A 263 17.77 -10.24 -6.20
C GLY A 263 16.59 -10.77 -5.37
N GLN A 264 16.65 -11.99 -4.84
CA GLN A 264 15.59 -12.55 -4.02
C GLN A 264 15.58 -11.94 -2.60
N GLU A 265 14.37 -11.75 -2.06
CA GLU A 265 14.14 -11.09 -0.77
C GLU A 265 13.73 -12.08 0.34
N LEU A 266 14.22 -11.88 1.57
CA LEU A 266 13.77 -12.66 2.75
C LEU A 266 12.34 -12.35 3.17
N THR A 267 11.95 -11.08 3.14
CA THR A 267 10.61 -10.67 3.54
C THR A 267 9.67 -10.97 2.39
N ARG A 268 8.77 -11.93 2.62
CA ARG A 268 7.63 -12.15 1.75
C ARG A 268 6.41 -11.61 2.46
N ALA A 269 5.81 -10.55 1.92
CA ALA A 269 4.55 -10.04 2.42
C ALA A 269 3.52 -11.19 2.41
N GLY A 270 3.12 -11.62 3.61
CA GLY A 270 1.97 -12.48 3.79
C GLY A 270 0.69 -11.64 3.80
N VAL A 271 -0.45 -12.29 3.58
CA VAL A 271 -1.76 -11.66 3.80
C VAL A 271 -1.90 -11.21 5.27
N THR A 272 -1.18 -11.86 6.18
CA THR A 272 -1.22 -11.60 7.62
C THR A 272 0.19 -11.48 8.24
N ARG A 273 0.27 -10.90 9.44
CA ARG A 273 1.54 -10.61 10.14
C ARG A 273 2.30 -11.87 10.57
N PHE A 274 1.61 -12.91 11.06
CA PHE A 274 2.28 -14.13 11.52
C PHE A 274 2.61 -15.05 10.35
N ALA A 275 1.75 -15.13 9.34
CA ALA A 275 2.10 -15.80 8.08
C ALA A 275 3.40 -15.24 7.49
N THR A 276 3.61 -13.92 7.55
CA THR A 276 4.87 -13.28 7.13
C THR A 276 6.09 -13.85 7.84
N SER A 277 5.99 -14.18 9.14
CA SER A 277 7.12 -14.74 9.91
C SER A 277 7.46 -16.16 9.46
N PHE A 278 6.47 -17.02 9.25
CA PHE A 278 6.70 -18.38 8.73
C PHE A 278 7.17 -18.39 7.28
N LEU A 279 6.64 -17.49 6.43
CA LEU A 279 7.12 -17.32 5.07
C LEU A 279 8.58 -16.84 5.04
N THR A 280 8.96 -15.96 5.97
CA THR A 280 10.35 -15.50 6.12
C THR A 280 11.26 -16.66 6.52
N LEU A 281 10.85 -17.53 7.46
CA LEU A 281 11.58 -18.77 7.78
C LEU A 281 11.72 -19.70 6.58
N LYS A 282 10.66 -19.86 5.78
CA LYS A 282 10.72 -20.63 4.54
C LYS A 282 11.77 -20.04 3.58
N ARG A 283 11.81 -18.71 3.44
CA ARG A 283 12.83 -18.03 2.63
C ARG A 283 14.25 -18.26 3.15
N PHE A 284 14.46 -18.20 4.46
CA PHE A 284 15.77 -18.57 5.02
C PHE A 284 16.19 -19.98 4.63
N LYS A 285 15.26 -20.94 4.62
CA LYS A 285 15.54 -22.32 4.22
C LYS A 285 15.84 -22.44 2.72
N GLU A 286 15.07 -21.77 1.86
CA GLU A 286 15.24 -21.81 0.40
C GLU A 286 16.53 -21.13 -0.06
N LEU A 287 16.93 -20.04 0.61
CA LEU A 287 18.14 -19.28 0.29
C LEU A 287 19.39 -19.82 0.99
N LYS A 288 19.22 -20.83 1.85
CA LYS A 288 20.34 -21.55 2.43
C LYS A 288 20.88 -22.51 1.36
N HIS A 289 21.95 -22.10 0.68
CA HIS A 289 22.71 -23.04 -0.14
C HIS A 289 23.19 -24.23 0.72
N PRO A 290 23.20 -25.47 0.18
CA PRO A 290 24.06 -26.51 0.74
C PRO A 290 25.49 -26.00 0.56
N ILE A 291 26.12 -25.64 1.68
CA ILE A 291 27.57 -25.43 1.73
C ILE A 291 28.23 -26.80 1.54
#